data_AF-A0A0C7N4C8-F1
#
_entry.id   AF-A0A0C7N4C8-F1
#
_cell.length_a   1.000
_cell.length_b   1.000
_cell.length_c   1.000
_cell.angle_alpha   90.00
_cell.angle_beta   90.00
_cell.angle_gamma   90.00
#
_symmetry.space_group_name_H-M   'P 1'
#
loop_
_entity.id
_entity.type
_entity.pdbx_description
1 polymer ?
#
loop_
_entity_poly.entity_id
_entity_poly.type
_entity_poly.pdbx_seq_one_letter_code
_entity_poly.pdbx_strand_id
1 'polypeptide(L)'
;MPLKIEQAHLNDESGQNEVLNEPKKVPTAEELCDDVVLLWRQEPAFEDVDMGVLFEKLTLRNPTWEITLPEVDDTLLHHNLSFSDESLPFTYADQVGSLHHPSLNDKQAEKIQLRETRSHNGLLNWSVFAQKDLRQDEVIFYEHEPLTHILPLDKTSLAEKGRSCASCGHSLTQSSQFTVKNMLDCQQCSAVWCSKHCKRLDSATHSFLKHPVSKNKKVNAAGWLAFEEVCRENAMHSAYAVGIIYARILLDKQEGNHIRKQFESLAQVSQSLREKAADSTNVGGTFDKSTGAISSDKHWLWSQSFDSFCKAFPTCAEGGLDLETYLEYIGRFNINQLEGQLFTIYSQLNHNCEPNVRHELDAKSGLKVFARKNIKKGEELFTTYVNPLHGVTLRRRELLVNWGFLCSCPRCQRDLSARRNRKTDITISLSETSVSPGSTSRRKSSLKSSKPDLSELLKNGQEFDLEIPTEFGFDRRRKSVRFDDVVLTAVEE
;
A
#
# COMPACT_ATOMS: atom_id res chain seq x y z
N MET A 1 12.61 33.89 12.64
CA MET A 1 13.93 33.42 13.06
C MET A 1 14.75 33.22 11.79
N PRO A 2 16.00 33.68 11.70
CA PRO A 2 16.80 33.48 10.49
C PRO A 2 17.11 31.99 10.35
N LEU A 3 16.83 31.43 9.16
CA LEU A 3 17.18 30.05 8.82
C LEU A 3 18.63 30.02 8.34
N LYS A 4 19.44 29.13 8.91
CA LYS A 4 20.80 28.85 8.43
C LYS A 4 20.73 27.71 7.41
N ILE A 5 21.40 27.88 6.27
CA ILE A 5 21.52 26.82 5.26
C ILE A 5 22.80 26.04 5.56
N GLU A 6 22.65 24.75 5.84
CA GLU A 6 23.75 23.81 6.03
C GLU A 6 23.80 22.81 4.87
N GLN A 7 24.97 22.20 4.69
CA GLN A 7 25.28 21.32 3.59
C GLN A 7 25.50 19.92 4.16
N ALA A 8 24.54 19.01 3.95
CA ALA A 8 24.52 17.65 4.50
C ALA A 8 24.86 16.62 3.41
N HIS A 9 25.66 15.60 3.71
CA HIS A 9 25.95 14.55 2.75
C HIS A 9 24.89 13.42 2.80
N LEU A 10 24.49 12.86 1.65
CA LEU A 10 23.47 11.79 1.57
C LEU A 10 23.97 10.44 2.12
N ASN A 11 25.29 10.25 2.13
CA ASN A 11 25.95 9.09 2.70
C ASN A 11 27.04 9.62 3.64
N ASP A 12 26.73 9.79 4.91
CA ASP A 12 27.71 10.16 5.92
C ASP A 12 28.72 9.01 6.10
N GLU A 13 29.84 9.02 5.36
CA GLU A 13 31.03 8.23 5.73
C GLU A 13 31.62 8.69 7.08
N SER A 14 31.28 9.91 7.53
CA SER A 14 31.60 10.40 8.88
C SER A 14 30.86 9.66 10.01
N GLY A 15 29.74 8.99 9.71
CA GLY A 15 28.98 8.21 10.70
C GLY A 15 29.64 6.87 11.06
N GLN A 16 30.51 6.30 10.22
CA GLN A 16 31.16 5.02 10.52
C GLN A 16 32.09 5.09 11.75
N ASN A 17 32.64 6.26 12.06
CA ASN A 17 33.48 6.45 13.24
C ASN A 17 32.69 6.85 14.51
N GLU A 18 31.46 7.36 14.38
CA GLU A 18 30.60 7.65 15.54
C GLU A 18 29.80 6.42 15.99
N VAL A 19 29.39 5.54 15.06
CA VAL A 19 28.66 4.29 15.35
C VAL A 19 29.51 3.30 16.17
N LEU A 20 30.84 3.37 16.07
CA LEU A 20 31.76 2.52 16.86
C LEU A 20 31.78 2.84 18.36
N ASN A 21 31.22 3.99 18.77
CA ASN A 21 31.15 4.41 20.17
C ASN A 21 29.74 4.28 20.78
N GLU A 22 28.74 3.83 20.02
CA GLU A 22 27.43 3.52 20.58
C GLU A 22 27.48 2.21 21.38
N PRO A 23 26.83 2.13 22.55
CA PRO A 23 26.79 0.91 23.33
C PRO A 23 26.12 -0.20 22.52
N LYS A 24 26.72 -1.38 22.54
CA LYS A 24 26.08 -2.57 21.96
C LYS A 24 24.71 -2.78 22.59
N LYS A 25 23.70 -3.01 21.75
CA LYS A 25 22.32 -3.26 22.15
C LYS A 25 21.91 -4.65 21.68
N VAL A 26 21.26 -5.42 22.53
CA VAL A 26 20.52 -6.61 22.11
C VAL A 26 19.18 -6.13 21.53
N PRO A 27 18.91 -6.33 20.23
CA PRO A 27 17.65 -5.91 19.63
C PRO A 27 16.48 -6.73 20.19
N THR A 28 15.28 -6.17 20.17
CA THR A 28 14.07 -6.97 20.45
C THR A 28 13.79 -7.94 19.30
N ALA A 29 12.99 -8.98 19.55
CA ALA A 29 12.57 -9.91 18.51
C ALA A 29 11.82 -9.20 17.36
N GLU A 30 11.02 -8.19 17.69
CA GLU A 30 10.31 -7.35 16.72
C GLU A 30 11.29 -6.54 15.86
N GLU A 31 12.25 -5.85 16.49
CA GLU A 31 13.29 -5.07 15.78
C GLU A 31 14.09 -5.95 14.81
N LEU A 32 14.48 -7.15 15.25
CA LEU A 32 15.19 -8.12 14.42
C LEU A 32 14.34 -8.58 13.21
N CYS A 33 13.09 -8.95 13.46
CA CYS A 33 12.19 -9.39 12.40
C CYS A 33 11.87 -8.27 11.40
N ASP A 34 11.69 -7.05 11.90
CA ASP A 34 11.46 -5.87 11.06
C ASP A 34 12.64 -5.58 10.14
N ASP A 35 13.89 -5.65 10.62
CA ASP A 35 15.05 -5.45 9.74
C ASP A 35 15.22 -6.59 8.73
N VAL A 36 14.92 -7.84 9.10
CA VAL A 36 14.92 -8.97 8.15
C VAL A 36 13.90 -8.77 7.04
N VAL A 37 12.67 -8.36 7.39
CA VAL A 37 11.63 -8.04 6.42
C VAL A 37 12.03 -6.86 5.55
N LEU A 38 12.61 -5.81 6.14
CA LEU A 38 13.09 -4.65 5.41
C LEU A 38 14.21 -5.03 4.42
N LEU A 39 15.14 -5.88 4.85
CA LEU A 39 16.18 -6.44 4.00
C LEU A 39 15.56 -7.22 2.84
N TRP A 40 14.56 -8.07 3.06
CA TRP A 40 13.91 -8.81 1.97
C TRP A 40 13.12 -7.92 1.02
N ARG A 41 12.60 -6.77 1.48
CA ARG A 41 11.99 -5.77 0.59
C ARG A 41 13.03 -5.06 -0.28
N GLN A 42 14.17 -4.69 0.31
CA GLN A 42 15.26 -3.99 -0.38
C GLN A 42 16.02 -4.93 -1.32
N GLU A 43 16.25 -6.16 -0.88
CA GLU A 43 17.03 -7.19 -1.55
C GLU A 43 16.27 -8.54 -1.53
N PRO A 44 15.22 -8.74 -2.36
CA PRO A 44 14.39 -9.95 -2.34
C PRO A 44 15.13 -11.28 -2.53
N ALA A 45 16.34 -11.24 -3.06
CA ALA A 45 17.19 -12.43 -3.18
C ALA A 45 17.62 -13.01 -1.82
N PHE A 46 17.64 -12.20 -0.75
CA PHE A 46 18.02 -12.61 0.60
C PHE A 46 16.93 -13.41 1.34
N GLU A 47 15.74 -13.55 0.76
CA GLU A 47 14.69 -14.41 1.33
C GLU A 47 15.03 -15.91 1.20
N ASP A 48 15.91 -16.26 0.26
CA ASP A 48 16.26 -17.64 -0.10
C ASP A 48 17.72 -18.00 0.22
N VAL A 49 18.46 -17.13 0.94
CA VAL A 49 19.87 -17.40 1.29
C VAL A 49 19.99 -18.32 2.51
N ASP A 50 21.18 -18.89 2.68
CA ASP A 50 21.53 -19.63 3.88
C ASP A 50 21.49 -18.73 5.14
N MET A 51 21.14 -19.31 6.29
CA MET A 51 21.03 -18.59 7.55
C MET A 51 22.34 -17.92 7.98
N GLY A 52 23.50 -18.51 7.67
CA GLY A 52 24.79 -17.90 7.93
C GLY A 52 25.01 -16.62 7.11
N VAL A 53 24.64 -16.65 5.83
CA VAL A 53 24.74 -15.48 4.93
C VAL A 53 23.78 -14.36 5.37
N LEU A 54 22.57 -14.73 5.80
CA LEU A 54 21.62 -13.78 6.35
C LEU A 54 22.17 -13.13 7.63
N PHE A 55 22.73 -13.92 8.54
CA PHE A 55 23.33 -13.44 9.78
C PHE A 55 24.51 -12.47 9.55
N GLU A 56 25.41 -12.80 8.61
CA GLU A 56 26.51 -11.90 8.24
C GLU A 56 25.99 -10.55 7.70
N LYS A 57 24.96 -10.60 6.85
CA LYS A 57 24.33 -9.39 6.29
C LYS A 57 23.66 -8.54 7.38
N LEU A 58 22.96 -9.17 8.34
CA LEU A 58 22.32 -8.47 9.46
C LEU A 58 23.34 -7.80 10.39
N THR A 59 24.45 -8.49 10.68
CA THR A 59 25.54 -7.96 11.50
C THR A 59 26.21 -6.76 10.83
N LEU A 60 26.39 -6.80 9.50
CA LEU A 60 26.94 -5.69 8.73
C LEU A 60 25.99 -4.49 8.68
N ARG A 61 24.69 -4.74 8.53
CA ARG A 61 23.65 -3.68 8.48
C ARG A 61 23.45 -3.00 9.83
N ASN A 62 23.64 -3.73 10.93
CA ASN A 62 23.41 -3.24 12.28
C ASN A 62 24.67 -3.45 13.16
N PRO A 63 25.72 -2.62 13.00
CA PRO A 63 27.00 -2.81 13.70
C PRO A 63 26.92 -2.75 15.23
N THR A 64 25.88 -2.11 15.77
CA THR A 64 25.64 -1.94 17.20
C THR A 64 24.84 -3.08 17.82
N TRP A 65 24.35 -4.03 17.02
CA TRP A 65 23.56 -5.15 17.52
C TRP A 65 24.44 -6.27 18.05
N GLU A 66 24.06 -6.79 19.21
CA GLU A 66 24.63 -8.01 19.78
C GLU A 66 23.66 -9.17 19.54
N ILE A 67 23.90 -9.92 18.46
CA ILE A 67 23.06 -11.05 18.01
C ILE A 67 23.93 -12.28 17.73
N THR A 68 23.37 -13.47 17.92
CA THR A 68 23.99 -14.74 17.55
C THR A 68 23.17 -15.50 16.52
N LEU A 69 23.82 -16.36 15.73
CA LEU A 69 23.15 -17.17 14.71
C LEU A 69 21.99 -18.02 15.26
N PRO A 70 22.11 -18.72 16.41
CA PRO A 70 20.99 -19.47 16.98
C PRO A 70 19.82 -18.59 17.40
N GLU A 71 20.07 -17.40 17.97
CA GLU A 71 19.01 -16.47 18.35
C GLU A 71 18.25 -15.94 17.13
N VAL A 72 18.96 -15.66 16.03
CA VAL A 72 18.33 -15.25 14.78
C VAL A 72 17.48 -16.37 14.21
N ASP A 73 17.99 -17.60 14.14
CA ASP A 73 17.25 -18.75 13.62
C ASP A 73 15.99 -19.04 14.45
N ASP A 74 16.14 -19.07 15.78
CA ASP A 74 15.04 -19.30 16.71
C ASP A 74 13.99 -18.18 16.64
N THR A 75 14.41 -16.92 16.56
CA THR A 75 13.48 -15.78 16.45
C THR A 75 12.70 -15.84 15.14
N LEU A 76 13.37 -16.08 14.01
CA LEU A 76 12.69 -16.19 12.71
C LEU A 76 11.74 -17.38 12.66
N LEU A 77 12.09 -18.47 13.33
CA LEU A 77 11.23 -19.65 13.47
C LEU A 77 9.97 -19.34 14.28
N HIS A 78 10.11 -18.75 15.46
CA HIS A 78 8.99 -18.36 16.32
C HIS A 78 8.05 -17.33 15.66
N HIS A 79 8.57 -16.46 14.80
CA HIS A 79 7.80 -15.41 14.10
C HIS A 79 7.32 -15.82 12.69
N ASN A 80 7.36 -17.12 12.36
CA ASN A 80 6.94 -17.67 11.06
C ASN A 80 7.64 -17.01 9.85
N LEU A 81 8.87 -16.55 10.04
CA LEU A 81 9.76 -16.06 8.97
C LEU A 81 10.64 -17.20 8.43
N SER A 82 10.86 -18.26 9.22
CA SER A 82 11.50 -19.48 8.77
C SER A 82 10.48 -20.54 8.32
N PHE A 83 10.91 -21.50 7.48
CA PHE A 83 10.05 -22.47 6.78
C PHE A 83 9.28 -23.47 7.67
N SER A 84 9.46 -23.46 8.99
CA SER A 84 8.85 -24.48 9.85
C SER A 84 7.43 -24.09 10.28
N ASP A 85 6.52 -24.92 9.81
CA ASP A 85 5.13 -25.06 10.23
C ASP A 85 4.17 -23.95 9.80
N GLU A 86 3.31 -24.29 8.84
CA GLU A 86 2.03 -23.62 8.60
C GLU A 86 1.06 -23.83 9.78
N SER A 87 1.56 -23.76 11.03
CA SER A 87 0.73 -23.69 12.21
C SER A 87 -0.10 -22.42 12.06
N LEU A 88 -1.37 -22.65 11.71
CA LEU A 88 -2.24 -21.72 10.99
C LEU A 88 -2.15 -20.30 11.55
N PRO A 89 -1.45 -19.36 10.88
CA PRO A 89 -1.53 -17.98 11.29
C PRO A 89 -3.00 -17.57 11.21
N PHE A 90 -3.43 -16.71 12.13
CA PHE A 90 -4.82 -16.30 12.21
C PHE A 90 -5.27 -15.64 10.90
N THR A 91 -6.07 -16.35 10.12
CA THR A 91 -6.69 -15.83 8.90
C THR A 91 -8.09 -15.33 9.21
N TYR A 92 -8.46 -14.18 8.64
CA TYR A 92 -9.81 -13.64 8.71
C TYR A 92 -10.51 -13.58 7.36
N ALA A 93 -9.93 -14.17 6.32
CA ALA A 93 -10.50 -14.23 4.97
C ALA A 93 -11.97 -14.67 4.97
N ASP A 94 -12.31 -15.65 5.81
CA ASP A 94 -13.68 -16.19 5.88
C ASP A 94 -14.68 -15.28 6.59
N GLN A 95 -14.19 -14.20 7.22
CA GLN A 95 -14.98 -13.12 7.81
C GLN A 95 -15.07 -11.90 6.89
N VAL A 96 -14.42 -11.94 5.72
CA VAL A 96 -14.56 -10.92 4.69
C VAL A 96 -15.78 -11.26 3.83
N GLY A 97 -16.69 -10.30 3.68
CA GLY A 97 -17.86 -10.43 2.81
C GLY A 97 -18.24 -9.11 2.15
N SER A 98 -19.07 -9.18 1.12
CA SER A 98 -19.72 -8.02 0.50
C SER A 98 -21.23 -8.27 0.44
N LEU A 99 -22.01 -7.29 0.88
CA LEU A 99 -23.47 -7.39 0.94
C LEU A 99 -24.15 -7.04 -0.39
N HIS A 100 -23.49 -6.27 -1.24
CA HIS A 100 -24.08 -5.72 -2.46
C HIS A 100 -23.14 -5.88 -3.65
N HIS A 101 -23.71 -6.15 -4.81
CA HIS A 101 -22.98 -6.22 -6.07
C HIS A 101 -22.71 -4.81 -6.63
N PRO A 102 -21.46 -4.46 -7.01
CA PRO A 102 -21.17 -3.17 -7.62
C PRO A 102 -21.76 -3.06 -9.03
N SER A 103 -22.23 -1.89 -9.41
CA SER A 103 -22.97 -1.74 -10.68
C SER A 103 -22.01 -1.58 -11.86
N LEU A 104 -22.17 -2.42 -12.90
CA LEU A 104 -21.44 -2.27 -14.16
C LEU A 104 -22.19 -1.31 -15.09
N ASN A 105 -21.45 -0.46 -15.80
CA ASN A 105 -21.99 0.25 -16.96
C ASN A 105 -22.01 -0.65 -18.20
N ASP A 106 -22.74 -0.23 -19.24
CA ASP A 106 -22.94 -1.04 -20.46
C ASP A 106 -21.61 -1.45 -21.10
N LYS A 107 -20.62 -0.55 -21.16
CA LYS A 107 -19.30 -0.83 -21.75
C LYS A 107 -18.50 -1.85 -20.94
N GLN A 108 -18.61 -1.79 -19.61
CA GLN A 108 -18.00 -2.78 -18.72
C GLN A 108 -18.67 -4.14 -18.92
N ALA A 109 -20.00 -4.18 -18.94
CA ALA A 109 -20.78 -5.41 -19.10
C ALA A 109 -20.53 -6.15 -20.43
N GLU A 110 -20.05 -5.46 -21.47
CA GLU A 110 -19.61 -6.09 -22.73
C GLU A 110 -18.38 -7.00 -22.57
N LYS A 111 -17.48 -6.69 -21.62
CA LYS A 111 -16.19 -7.37 -21.45
C LYS A 111 -16.08 -8.16 -20.16
N ILE A 112 -16.79 -7.74 -19.13
CA ILE A 112 -16.74 -8.36 -17.80
C ILE A 112 -18.13 -8.70 -17.27
N GLN A 113 -18.15 -9.73 -16.44
CA GLN A 113 -19.30 -10.15 -15.67
C GLN A 113 -18.84 -10.33 -14.23
N LEU A 114 -19.62 -9.83 -13.29
CA LEU A 114 -19.44 -10.12 -11.87
C LEU A 114 -20.22 -11.40 -11.52
N ARG A 115 -19.60 -12.29 -10.76
CA ARG A 115 -20.21 -13.53 -10.30
C ARG A 115 -20.15 -13.60 -8.78
N GLU A 116 -21.24 -14.10 -8.21
CA GLU A 116 -21.32 -14.41 -6.80
C GLU A 116 -20.35 -15.55 -6.47
N THR A 117 -19.57 -15.33 -5.42
CA THR A 117 -18.72 -16.34 -4.80
C THR A 117 -19.03 -16.39 -3.30
N ARG A 118 -18.60 -17.45 -2.63
CA ARG A 118 -18.81 -17.61 -1.18
C ARG A 118 -17.49 -17.94 -0.50
N SER A 119 -17.26 -17.34 0.66
CA SER A 119 -16.17 -17.73 1.54
C SER A 119 -16.43 -19.14 2.11
N HIS A 120 -15.44 -19.73 2.78
CA HIS A 120 -15.62 -21.05 3.41
C HIS A 120 -16.76 -21.04 4.44
N ASN A 121 -16.95 -19.91 5.14
CA ASN A 121 -18.04 -19.72 6.11
C ASN A 121 -19.36 -19.25 5.47
N GLY A 122 -19.45 -19.25 4.13
CA GLY A 122 -20.67 -18.97 3.39
C GLY A 122 -21.01 -17.48 3.21
N LEU A 123 -20.11 -16.57 3.61
CA LEU A 123 -20.28 -15.13 3.38
C LEU A 123 -20.23 -14.83 1.88
N LEU A 124 -21.13 -13.95 1.46
CA LEU A 124 -21.26 -13.51 0.08
C LEU A 124 -20.03 -12.70 -0.33
N ASN A 125 -19.49 -12.97 -1.51
CA ASN A 125 -18.42 -12.21 -2.14
C ASN A 125 -18.69 -12.08 -3.65
N TRP A 126 -17.93 -11.22 -4.32
CA TRP A 126 -18.03 -10.99 -5.75
C TRP A 126 -16.67 -11.09 -6.42
N SER A 127 -16.67 -11.70 -7.60
CA SER A 127 -15.48 -11.90 -8.41
C SER A 127 -15.75 -11.43 -9.83
N VAL A 128 -14.74 -10.88 -10.51
CA VAL A 128 -14.84 -10.43 -11.90
C VAL A 128 -14.39 -11.54 -12.84
N PHE A 129 -15.20 -11.83 -13.87
CA PHE A 129 -14.91 -12.81 -14.91
C PHE A 129 -14.98 -12.17 -16.30
N ALA A 130 -14.20 -12.70 -17.23
CA ALA A 130 -14.25 -12.28 -18.63
C ALA A 130 -15.57 -12.74 -19.28
N GLN A 131 -16.32 -11.80 -19.86
CA GLN A 131 -17.58 -12.08 -20.55
C GLN A 131 -17.37 -12.52 -22.02
N LYS A 132 -16.16 -12.28 -22.54
CA LYS A 132 -15.71 -12.68 -23.88
C LYS A 132 -14.21 -12.97 -23.87
N ASP A 133 -13.68 -13.49 -24.97
CA ASP A 133 -12.23 -13.60 -25.15
C ASP A 133 -11.61 -12.21 -25.23
N LEU A 134 -10.59 -11.96 -24.38
CA LEU A 134 -9.84 -10.70 -24.30
C LEU A 134 -8.42 -10.93 -24.79
N ARG A 135 -7.93 -10.06 -25.65
CA ARG A 135 -6.55 -10.16 -26.16
C ARG A 135 -5.57 -9.49 -25.20
N GLN A 136 -4.33 -9.95 -25.18
CA GLN A 136 -3.25 -9.27 -24.49
C GLN A 136 -3.20 -7.78 -24.88
N ASP A 137 -2.97 -6.92 -23.89
CA ASP A 137 -2.92 -5.46 -23.94
C ASP A 137 -4.24 -4.76 -24.33
N GLU A 138 -5.34 -5.51 -24.46
CA GLU A 138 -6.67 -4.92 -24.61
C GLU A 138 -7.15 -4.28 -23.29
N VAL A 139 -7.70 -3.07 -23.37
CA VAL A 139 -8.41 -2.42 -22.25
C VAL A 139 -9.64 -3.24 -21.89
N ILE A 140 -9.72 -3.73 -20.66
CA ILE A 140 -10.86 -4.46 -20.13
C ILE A 140 -11.93 -3.48 -19.69
N PHE A 141 -11.58 -2.53 -18.81
CA PHE A 141 -12.46 -1.46 -18.37
C PHE A 141 -11.66 -0.23 -17.94
N TYR A 142 -12.37 0.90 -17.83
CA TYR A 142 -11.84 2.16 -17.33
C TYR A 142 -12.79 2.71 -16.27
N GLU A 143 -12.27 2.99 -15.08
CA GLU A 143 -12.92 3.78 -14.05
C GLU A 143 -12.37 5.20 -14.14
N HIS A 144 -13.19 6.11 -14.67
CA HIS A 144 -12.75 7.46 -15.03
C HIS A 144 -12.24 8.28 -13.84
N GLU A 145 -12.84 8.05 -12.67
CA GLU A 145 -12.58 8.73 -11.41
C GLU A 145 -12.74 7.70 -10.27
N PRO A 146 -12.05 7.87 -9.13
CA PRO A 146 -12.32 7.07 -7.95
C PRO A 146 -13.72 7.39 -7.41
N LEU A 147 -14.26 6.49 -6.58
CA LEU A 147 -15.54 6.65 -5.92
C LEU A 147 -15.67 8.01 -5.19
N THR A 148 -14.57 8.46 -4.61
CA THR A 148 -14.41 9.79 -4.03
C THR A 148 -12.94 10.14 -4.11
N HIS A 149 -12.62 11.37 -4.54
CA HIS A 149 -11.26 11.87 -4.49
C HIS A 149 -10.85 12.15 -3.05
N ILE A 150 -9.76 11.50 -2.62
CA ILE A 150 -9.21 11.63 -1.28
C ILE A 150 -7.84 12.27 -1.39
N LEU A 151 -7.67 13.46 -0.82
CA LEU A 151 -6.36 14.10 -0.73
C LEU A 151 -5.47 13.26 0.20
N PRO A 152 -4.24 12.87 -0.17
CA PRO A 152 -3.35 12.20 0.77
C PRO A 152 -3.16 13.03 2.05
N LEU A 153 -3.32 12.39 3.21
CA LEU A 153 -3.33 13.06 4.52
C LEU A 153 -2.06 13.88 4.79
N ASP A 154 -0.91 13.36 4.36
CA ASP A 154 0.41 14.01 4.41
C ASP A 154 0.47 15.31 3.58
N LYS A 155 -0.38 15.44 2.56
CA LYS A 155 -0.46 16.63 1.69
C LYS A 155 -1.46 17.67 2.18
N THR A 156 -2.24 17.38 3.23
CA THR A 156 -3.25 18.32 3.76
C THR A 156 -2.62 19.65 4.20
N SER A 157 -1.50 19.61 4.91
CA SER A 157 -0.81 20.82 5.39
C SER A 157 -0.25 21.68 4.25
N LEU A 158 0.17 21.07 3.14
CA LEU A 158 0.61 21.79 1.95
C LEU A 158 -0.58 22.43 1.20
N ALA A 159 -1.69 21.71 1.13
CA ALA A 159 -2.92 22.20 0.51
C ALA A 159 -3.51 23.39 1.27
N GLU A 160 -3.50 23.33 2.61
CA GLU A 160 -3.93 24.42 3.50
C GLU A 160 -3.09 25.68 3.34
N LYS A 161 -1.81 25.53 3.00
CA LYS A 161 -0.90 26.65 2.72
C LYS A 161 -0.94 27.10 1.25
N GLY A 162 -1.81 26.52 0.43
CA GLY A 162 -1.91 26.83 -1.01
C GLY A 162 -0.65 26.44 -1.81
N ARG A 163 0.14 25.48 -1.32
CA ARG A 163 1.37 24.99 -1.97
C ARG A 163 1.14 23.75 -2.84
N SER A 164 0.11 22.98 -2.53
CA SER A 164 -0.38 21.87 -3.34
C SER A 164 -1.87 22.04 -3.64
N CYS A 165 -2.35 21.32 -4.66
CA CYS A 165 -3.76 21.33 -5.01
C CYS A 165 -4.61 20.75 -3.85
N ALA A 166 -5.64 21.49 -3.45
CA ALA A 166 -6.53 21.09 -2.35
C ALA A 166 -7.40 19.84 -2.62
N SER A 167 -7.38 19.30 -3.85
CA SER A 167 -8.10 18.09 -4.22
C SER A 167 -7.15 16.91 -4.50
N CYS A 168 -6.20 17.06 -5.43
CA CYS A 168 -5.32 15.96 -5.84
C CYS A 168 -3.92 15.99 -5.19
N GLY A 169 -3.58 17.03 -4.44
CA GLY A 169 -2.28 17.14 -3.76
C GLY A 169 -1.08 17.36 -4.67
N HIS A 170 -1.26 17.57 -5.98
CA HIS A 170 -0.15 17.94 -6.86
C HIS A 170 0.43 19.30 -6.48
N SER A 171 1.76 19.40 -6.47
CA SER A 171 2.46 20.68 -6.24
C SER A 171 2.03 21.71 -7.27
N LEU A 172 1.71 22.91 -6.81
CA LEU A 172 1.25 23.99 -7.67
C LEU A 172 2.45 24.72 -8.25
N THR A 173 2.67 24.55 -9.54
CA THR A 173 3.73 25.24 -10.31
C THR A 173 3.22 26.45 -11.08
N GLN A 174 1.89 26.64 -11.10
CA GLN A 174 1.22 27.72 -11.83
C GLN A 174 1.44 29.07 -11.13
N SER A 175 1.52 30.14 -11.93
CA SER A 175 1.63 31.50 -11.38
C SER A 175 0.33 31.93 -10.68
N SER A 176 0.45 32.77 -9.66
CA SER A 176 -0.72 33.35 -8.98
C SER A 176 -1.68 34.05 -9.94
N GLN A 177 -1.15 34.72 -10.97
CA GLN A 177 -1.94 35.35 -12.03
C GLN A 177 -2.79 34.33 -12.80
N PHE A 178 -2.24 33.15 -13.12
CA PHE A 178 -2.98 32.09 -13.80
C PHE A 178 -4.13 31.58 -12.91
N THR A 179 -3.85 31.35 -11.63
CA THR A 179 -4.83 30.86 -10.66
C THR A 179 -6.03 31.81 -10.55
N VAL A 180 -5.77 33.09 -10.29
CA VAL A 180 -6.82 34.11 -10.12
C VAL A 180 -7.62 34.29 -11.42
N LYS A 181 -6.95 34.38 -12.57
CA LYS A 181 -7.62 34.54 -13.88
C LYS A 181 -8.57 33.39 -14.20
N ASN A 182 -8.25 32.17 -13.74
CA ASN A 182 -9.07 30.99 -13.98
C ASN A 182 -10.03 30.67 -12.82
N MET A 183 -10.08 31.51 -11.77
CA MET A 183 -10.87 31.31 -10.56
C MET A 183 -10.57 29.96 -9.92
N LEU A 184 -9.29 29.63 -9.76
CA LEU A 184 -8.80 28.37 -9.22
C LEU A 184 -8.38 28.46 -7.74
N ASP A 185 -8.72 29.55 -7.08
CA ASP A 185 -8.51 29.82 -5.66
C ASP A 185 -9.84 29.89 -4.91
N CYS A 186 -9.78 29.60 -3.61
CA CYS A 186 -10.88 29.84 -2.69
C CYS A 186 -10.86 31.31 -2.23
N GLN A 187 -12.03 31.92 -2.12
CA GLN A 187 -12.15 33.32 -1.69
C GLN A 187 -12.20 33.48 -0.16
N GLN A 188 -12.20 32.38 0.60
CA GLN A 188 -12.33 32.38 2.07
C GLN A 188 -11.14 31.72 2.78
N CYS A 189 -10.30 30.98 2.07
CA CYS A 189 -9.13 30.33 2.62
C CYS A 189 -8.02 30.24 1.56
N SER A 190 -6.83 29.79 1.96
CA SER A 190 -5.66 29.71 1.07
C SER A 190 -5.67 28.52 0.10
N ALA A 191 -6.76 27.76 0.03
CA ALA A 191 -6.84 26.59 -0.84
C ALA A 191 -6.82 27.00 -2.32
N VAL A 192 -6.06 26.23 -3.10
CA VAL A 192 -5.89 26.41 -4.54
C VAL A 192 -6.07 25.07 -5.25
N TRP A 193 -6.65 25.08 -6.44
CA TRP A 193 -6.85 23.90 -7.29
C TRP A 193 -6.01 24.00 -8.57
N CYS A 194 -5.40 22.89 -9.01
CA CYS A 194 -4.58 22.90 -10.23
C CYS A 194 -5.42 23.02 -11.52
N SER A 195 -6.73 22.74 -11.44
CA SER A 195 -7.64 22.74 -12.57
C SER A 195 -9.09 22.98 -12.15
N LYS A 196 -9.94 23.40 -13.11
CA LYS A 196 -11.39 23.54 -12.88
C LYS A 196 -12.06 22.21 -12.54
N HIS A 197 -11.48 21.10 -12.99
CA HIS A 197 -11.96 19.77 -12.67
C HIS A 197 -11.73 19.44 -11.18
N CYS A 198 -10.50 19.62 -10.67
CA CYS A 198 -10.20 19.46 -9.24
C CYS A 198 -11.04 20.39 -8.35
N LYS A 199 -11.25 21.64 -8.77
CA LYS A 199 -12.13 22.57 -8.05
C LYS A 199 -13.56 22.05 -7.96
N ARG A 200 -14.10 21.50 -9.04
CA ARG A 200 -15.45 20.91 -9.08
C ARG A 200 -15.55 19.68 -8.16
N LEU A 201 -14.56 18.80 -8.18
CA LEU A 201 -14.56 17.60 -7.34
C LEU A 201 -14.60 17.93 -5.84
N ASP A 202 -13.80 18.91 -5.41
CA ASP A 202 -13.74 19.35 -4.01
C ASP A 202 -14.92 20.25 -3.61
N SER A 203 -15.58 20.92 -4.57
CA SER A 203 -16.60 21.94 -4.29
C SER A 203 -17.79 21.46 -3.44
N ALA A 204 -18.14 20.17 -3.49
CA ALA A 204 -19.27 19.64 -2.72
C ALA A 204 -19.01 19.59 -1.20
N THR A 205 -17.75 19.48 -0.80
CA THR A 205 -17.33 19.30 0.60
C THR A 205 -16.53 20.48 1.13
N HIS A 206 -15.72 21.12 0.29
CA HIS A 206 -14.74 22.14 0.66
C HIS A 206 -15.28 23.17 1.66
N SER A 207 -16.36 23.88 1.29
CA SER A 207 -16.91 24.94 2.12
C SER A 207 -17.50 24.45 3.44
N PHE A 208 -17.90 23.18 3.53
CA PHE A 208 -18.49 22.61 4.75
C PHE A 208 -17.45 21.98 5.68
N LEU A 209 -16.30 21.57 5.15
CA LEU A 209 -15.22 20.97 5.93
C LEU A 209 -14.16 21.99 6.33
N LYS A 210 -13.81 22.92 5.44
CA LYS A 210 -12.67 23.82 5.63
C LYS A 210 -13.03 25.21 6.14
N HIS A 211 -14.31 25.62 6.11
CA HIS A 211 -14.72 26.96 6.56
C HIS A 211 -15.53 26.88 7.86
N PRO A 212 -14.97 27.26 9.02
CA PRO A 212 -15.64 27.20 10.32
C PRO A 212 -16.97 27.97 10.40
N VAL A 213 -17.12 29.01 9.57
CA VAL A 213 -18.33 29.83 9.48
C VAL A 213 -19.49 29.16 8.75
N SER A 214 -19.23 28.05 8.05
CA SER A 214 -20.23 27.31 7.30
C SER A 214 -21.20 26.60 8.24
N LYS A 215 -22.48 26.97 8.16
CA LYS A 215 -23.54 26.38 8.99
C LYS A 215 -24.19 25.21 8.26
N ASN A 216 -23.96 23.99 8.74
CA ASN A 216 -24.64 22.78 8.30
C ASN A 216 -25.03 21.93 9.51
N LYS A 217 -26.21 21.29 9.48
CA LYS A 217 -26.67 20.43 10.58
C LYS A 217 -26.01 19.06 10.58
N LYS A 218 -25.57 18.59 9.39
CA LYS A 218 -24.98 17.26 9.19
C LYS A 218 -23.46 17.23 9.41
N VAL A 219 -22.80 18.37 9.23
CA VAL A 219 -21.34 18.49 9.26
C VAL A 219 -20.95 19.74 10.05
N ASN A 220 -20.02 19.59 10.98
CA ASN A 220 -19.42 20.66 11.75
C ASN A 220 -17.97 20.87 11.29
N ALA A 221 -17.69 22.02 10.66
CA ALA A 221 -16.35 22.33 10.12
C ALA A 221 -15.25 22.36 11.21
N ALA A 222 -15.54 22.92 12.39
CA ALA A 222 -14.56 22.95 13.49
C ALA A 222 -14.29 21.54 14.04
N GLY A 223 -15.33 20.72 14.14
CA GLY A 223 -15.22 19.30 14.48
C GLY A 223 -14.41 18.53 13.43
N TRP A 224 -14.63 18.81 12.14
CA TRP A 224 -13.86 18.22 11.05
C TRP A 224 -12.36 18.56 11.15
N LEU A 225 -12.02 19.83 11.34
CA LEU A 225 -10.61 20.24 11.44
C LEU A 225 -9.91 19.58 12.64
N ALA A 226 -10.61 19.42 13.76
CA ALA A 226 -10.09 18.67 14.92
C ALA A 226 -9.93 17.16 14.62
N PHE A 227 -10.87 16.56 13.88
CA PHE A 227 -10.76 15.16 13.44
C PHE A 227 -9.59 14.94 12.47
N GLU A 228 -9.42 15.84 11.51
CA GLU A 228 -8.31 15.80 10.56
C GLU A 228 -6.94 15.97 11.25
N GLU A 229 -6.86 16.83 12.27
CA GLU A 229 -5.68 16.95 13.13
C GLU A 229 -5.36 15.64 13.86
N VAL A 230 -6.34 15.04 14.54
CA VAL A 230 -6.17 13.75 15.22
C VAL A 230 -5.67 12.67 14.25
N CYS A 231 -6.23 12.63 13.04
CA CYS A 231 -5.79 11.69 12.02
C CYS A 231 -4.35 11.97 11.60
N ARG A 232 -3.98 13.23 11.39
CA ARG A 232 -2.65 13.63 10.92
C ARG A 232 -1.56 13.38 11.97
N GLU A 233 -1.78 13.76 13.22
CA GLU A 233 -0.83 13.53 14.32
C GLU A 233 -0.53 12.05 14.54
N ASN A 234 -1.49 11.18 14.22
CA ASN A 234 -1.39 9.74 14.44
C ASN A 234 -1.29 8.92 13.14
N ALA A 235 -1.06 9.56 11.99
CA ALA A 235 -0.99 8.92 10.68
C ALA A 235 -2.18 7.99 10.35
N MET A 236 -3.40 8.34 10.77
CA MET A 236 -4.62 7.56 10.54
C MET A 236 -5.23 7.86 9.15
N HIS A 237 -4.51 7.50 8.09
CA HIS A 237 -4.91 7.75 6.70
C HIS A 237 -6.32 7.19 6.38
N SER A 238 -6.63 5.99 6.88
CA SER A 238 -7.88 5.28 6.60
C SER A 238 -9.08 5.91 7.31
N ALA A 239 -8.89 6.38 8.54
CA ALA A 239 -9.90 7.14 9.28
C ALA A 239 -10.23 8.45 8.54
N TYR A 240 -9.19 9.20 8.14
CA TYR A 240 -9.34 10.41 7.35
C TYR A 240 -10.12 10.17 6.05
N ALA A 241 -9.73 9.12 5.30
CA ALA A 241 -10.40 8.71 4.07
C ALA A 241 -11.89 8.39 4.28
N VAL A 242 -12.22 7.60 5.31
CA VAL A 242 -13.60 7.31 5.70
C VAL A 242 -14.37 8.59 6.05
N GLY A 243 -13.73 9.54 6.74
CA GLY A 243 -14.27 10.87 7.01
C GLY A 243 -14.66 11.62 5.74
N ILE A 244 -13.77 11.67 4.74
CA ILE A 244 -14.03 12.32 3.45
C ILE A 244 -15.19 11.63 2.70
N ILE A 245 -15.19 10.30 2.64
CA ILE A 245 -16.27 9.52 2.00
C ILE A 245 -17.60 9.80 2.69
N TYR A 246 -17.62 9.80 4.03
CA TYR A 246 -18.84 10.05 4.80
C TYR A 246 -19.35 11.49 4.61
N ALA A 247 -18.46 12.48 4.59
CA ALA A 247 -18.81 13.86 4.27
C ALA A 247 -19.46 13.98 2.88
N ARG A 248 -18.89 13.32 1.86
CA ARG A 248 -19.45 13.27 0.51
C ARG A 248 -20.84 12.65 0.49
N ILE A 249 -21.04 11.52 1.19
CA ILE A 249 -22.36 10.88 1.31
C ILE A 249 -23.40 11.83 1.93
N LEU A 250 -23.02 12.62 2.94
CA LEU A 250 -23.96 13.51 3.64
C LEU A 250 -24.28 14.80 2.89
N LEU A 251 -23.29 15.36 2.19
CA LEU A 251 -23.33 16.69 1.59
C LEU A 251 -23.66 16.68 0.09
N ASP A 252 -23.35 15.60 -0.62
CA ASP A 252 -23.64 15.50 -2.05
C ASP A 252 -25.12 15.18 -2.29
N LYS A 253 -25.87 16.20 -2.71
CA LYS A 253 -27.32 16.08 -2.99
C LYS A 253 -27.64 15.29 -4.25
N GLN A 254 -26.70 15.17 -5.20
CA GLN A 254 -26.94 14.53 -6.49
C GLN A 254 -26.52 13.06 -6.46
N GLU A 255 -25.44 12.73 -5.75
CA GLU A 255 -24.81 11.41 -5.81
C GLU A 255 -24.54 10.76 -4.46
N GLY A 256 -24.87 11.38 -3.32
CA GLY A 256 -24.57 10.82 -1.99
C GLY A 256 -25.13 9.40 -1.77
N ASN A 257 -26.33 9.11 -2.29
CA ASN A 257 -26.91 7.76 -2.27
C ASN A 257 -26.17 6.77 -3.18
N HIS A 258 -25.65 7.24 -4.32
CA HIS A 258 -24.84 6.40 -5.21
C HIS A 258 -23.51 6.07 -4.54
N ILE A 259 -22.82 7.07 -3.97
CA ILE A 259 -21.56 6.89 -3.24
C ILE A 259 -21.75 5.90 -2.09
N ARG A 260 -22.81 6.06 -1.30
CA ARG A 260 -23.17 5.14 -0.22
C ARG A 260 -23.32 3.70 -0.73
N LYS A 261 -24.16 3.49 -1.74
CA LYS A 261 -24.41 2.14 -2.29
C LYS A 261 -23.14 1.48 -2.84
N GLN A 262 -22.31 2.24 -3.54
CA GLN A 262 -21.05 1.73 -4.08
C GLN A 262 -20.04 1.43 -2.97
N PHE A 263 -19.91 2.29 -1.95
CA PHE A 263 -19.07 2.01 -0.79
C PHE A 263 -19.58 0.77 -0.04
N GLU A 264 -20.88 0.67 0.20
CA GLU A 264 -21.54 -0.46 0.85
C GLU A 264 -21.42 -1.78 0.06
N SER A 265 -21.12 -1.72 -1.25
CA SER A 265 -20.85 -2.90 -2.12
C SER A 265 -19.43 -3.45 -2.05
N LEU A 266 -18.50 -2.72 -1.41
CA LEU A 266 -17.12 -3.19 -1.24
C LEU A 266 -17.02 -4.30 -0.20
N ALA A 267 -15.98 -5.12 -0.31
CA ALA A 267 -15.66 -6.13 0.70
C ALA A 267 -15.45 -5.47 2.06
N GLN A 268 -16.01 -6.04 3.12
CA GLN A 268 -15.98 -5.46 4.46
C GLN A 268 -15.36 -6.42 5.46
N VAL A 269 -14.67 -5.84 6.44
CA VAL A 269 -14.12 -6.51 7.62
C VAL A 269 -13.93 -5.44 8.70
N SER A 270 -14.08 -5.81 9.97
CA SER A 270 -13.76 -4.88 11.07
C SER A 270 -12.26 -4.62 11.15
N GLN A 271 -11.86 -3.35 11.33
CA GLN A 271 -10.48 -2.98 11.56
C GLN A 271 -9.87 -3.68 12.79
N SER A 272 -10.63 -3.88 13.86
CA SER A 272 -10.15 -4.60 15.05
C SER A 272 -9.80 -6.06 14.76
N LEU A 273 -10.49 -6.68 13.79
CA LEU A 273 -10.15 -8.05 13.36
C LEU A 273 -8.85 -8.08 12.56
N ARG A 274 -8.62 -7.07 11.73
CA ARG A 274 -7.36 -6.92 10.97
C ARG A 274 -6.18 -6.72 11.91
N GLU A 275 -6.34 -5.93 12.96
CA GLU A 275 -5.28 -5.70 13.97
C GLU A 275 -4.92 -6.97 14.72
N LYS A 276 -5.91 -7.74 15.19
CA LYS A 276 -5.67 -9.05 15.81
C LYS A 276 -4.85 -9.99 14.92
N ALA A 277 -5.06 -9.92 13.61
CA ALA A 277 -4.31 -10.72 12.65
C ALA A 277 -2.89 -10.20 12.44
N ALA A 278 -2.71 -8.88 12.34
CA ALA A 278 -1.38 -8.25 12.28
C ALA A 278 -0.55 -8.59 13.52
N ASP A 279 -1.15 -8.45 14.71
CA ASP A 279 -0.55 -8.80 16.00
C ASP A 279 -0.14 -10.28 16.06
N SER A 280 -0.97 -11.19 15.51
CA SER A 280 -0.64 -12.62 15.47
C SER A 280 0.63 -12.96 14.67
N THR A 281 1.12 -12.02 13.85
CA THR A 281 2.36 -12.20 13.09
C THR A 281 3.61 -11.70 13.84
N ASN A 282 3.46 -10.99 14.97
CA ASN A 282 4.53 -10.48 15.84
C ASN A 282 5.67 -9.72 15.10
N VAL A 283 5.39 -9.03 13.99
CA VAL A 283 6.40 -8.19 13.27
C VAL A 283 5.75 -6.87 12.93
N GLY A 284 5.81 -5.95 13.89
CA GLY A 284 4.88 -4.82 14.05
C GLY A 284 5.35 -3.47 13.53
N GLY A 285 6.37 -3.38 12.67
CA GLY A 285 6.88 -2.08 12.22
C GLY A 285 6.83 -1.87 10.71
N THR A 286 7.22 -2.88 9.95
CA THR A 286 7.57 -2.69 8.53
C THR A 286 6.35 -2.80 7.60
N PHE A 287 5.34 -3.58 7.96
CA PHE A 287 4.08 -3.68 7.21
C PHE A 287 3.03 -2.66 7.66
N ASP A 288 3.08 -2.28 8.93
CA ASP A 288 2.00 -1.55 9.61
C ASP A 288 1.95 -0.06 9.24
N LYS A 289 3.11 0.56 9.00
CA LYS A 289 3.21 1.99 8.66
C LYS A 289 2.56 2.36 7.33
N SER A 290 2.56 1.45 6.34
CA SER A 290 1.92 1.70 5.03
C SER A 290 0.42 1.41 5.03
N THR A 291 -0.10 0.69 6.02
CA THR A 291 -1.48 0.18 6.04
C THR A 291 -2.33 0.80 7.14
N GLY A 292 -1.75 1.73 7.90
CA GLY A 292 -2.41 2.43 9.00
C GLY A 292 -2.74 1.52 10.17
N ALA A 293 -2.03 0.39 10.31
CA ALA A 293 -2.18 -0.48 11.46
C ALA A 293 -1.60 0.22 12.69
N ILE A 294 -2.44 0.35 13.71
CA ILE A 294 -2.09 0.97 14.97
C ILE A 294 -1.63 -0.17 15.87
N SER A 295 -0.44 -0.03 16.46
CA SER A 295 0.05 -0.99 17.46
C SER A 295 -1.02 -1.26 18.52
N SER A 296 -1.15 -2.53 18.93
CA SER A 296 -2.13 -3.00 19.92
C SER A 296 -2.21 -2.14 21.19
N ASP A 297 -1.08 -1.58 21.63
CA ASP A 297 -0.98 -0.68 22.79
C ASP A 297 -1.73 0.66 22.63
N LYS A 298 -2.12 1.00 21.40
CA LYS A 298 -2.82 2.23 21.04
C LYS A 298 -4.26 1.99 20.58
N HIS A 299 -4.86 0.85 20.91
CA HIS A 299 -6.26 0.55 20.54
C HIS A 299 -7.26 1.65 20.95
N TRP A 300 -7.01 2.36 22.06
CA TRP A 300 -7.82 3.50 22.51
C TRP A 300 -7.91 4.65 21.49
N LEU A 301 -6.94 4.74 20.58
CA LEU A 301 -6.87 5.76 19.53
C LEU A 301 -8.04 5.64 18.54
N TRP A 302 -8.55 4.43 18.29
CA TRP A 302 -9.76 4.25 17.48
C TRP A 302 -10.99 4.87 18.14
N SER A 303 -11.14 4.70 19.45
CA SER A 303 -12.23 5.36 20.19
C SER A 303 -12.07 6.87 20.15
N GLN A 304 -10.86 7.39 20.37
CA GLN A 304 -10.61 8.84 20.31
C GLN A 304 -10.89 9.40 18.90
N SER A 305 -10.47 8.69 17.86
CA SER A 305 -10.74 9.02 16.47
C SER A 305 -12.24 9.04 16.20
N PHE A 306 -12.97 8.03 16.68
CA PHE A 306 -14.42 7.95 16.55
C PHE A 306 -15.15 9.09 17.28
N ASP A 307 -14.72 9.44 18.49
CA ASP A 307 -15.29 10.58 19.23
C ASP A 307 -15.09 11.89 18.46
N SER A 308 -13.92 12.08 17.86
CA SER A 308 -13.61 13.25 17.04
C SER A 308 -14.41 13.23 15.71
N PHE A 309 -14.58 12.06 15.10
CA PHE A 309 -15.46 11.84 13.96
C PHE A 309 -16.90 12.23 14.26
N CYS A 310 -17.45 11.85 15.43
CA CYS A 310 -18.79 12.22 15.86
C CYS A 310 -18.95 13.73 16.05
N LYS A 311 -17.90 14.43 16.49
CA LYS A 311 -17.89 15.91 16.56
C LYS A 311 -17.92 16.54 15.17
N ALA A 312 -17.23 15.95 14.19
CA ALA A 312 -17.28 16.37 12.79
C ALA A 312 -18.65 16.11 12.14
N PHE A 313 -19.32 15.02 12.54
CA PHE A 313 -20.60 14.57 12.00
C PHE A 313 -21.65 14.35 13.09
N PRO A 314 -22.26 15.42 13.66
CA PRO A 314 -23.10 15.31 14.86
C PRO A 314 -24.30 14.37 14.75
N THR A 315 -24.77 14.08 13.54
CA THR A 315 -25.92 13.19 13.29
C THR A 315 -25.54 11.73 13.08
N CYS A 316 -24.26 11.35 13.19
CA CYS A 316 -23.83 9.97 12.88
C CYS A 316 -24.40 8.94 13.86
N ALA A 317 -24.43 9.25 15.16
CA ALA A 317 -24.96 8.36 16.19
C ALA A 317 -26.49 8.18 16.06
N GLU A 318 -27.22 9.27 15.76
CA GLU A 318 -28.66 9.20 15.46
C GLU A 318 -28.93 8.38 14.19
N GLY A 319 -27.98 8.36 13.25
CA GLY A 319 -27.99 7.54 12.04
C GLY A 319 -27.59 6.08 12.27
N GLY A 320 -27.40 5.64 13.52
CA GLY A 320 -27.06 4.26 13.88
C GLY A 320 -25.60 3.88 13.68
N LEU A 321 -24.69 4.86 13.50
CA LEU A 321 -23.27 4.60 13.35
C LEU A 321 -22.60 4.57 14.73
N ASP A 322 -22.16 3.39 15.15
CA ASP A 322 -21.40 3.13 16.37
C ASP A 322 -19.91 2.86 16.06
N LEU A 323 -19.11 2.62 17.11
CA LEU A 323 -17.68 2.38 16.98
C LEU A 323 -17.37 1.15 16.12
N GLU A 324 -18.13 0.07 16.26
CA GLU A 324 -17.93 -1.15 15.46
C GLU A 324 -18.22 -0.89 13.98
N THR A 325 -19.30 -0.20 13.65
CA THR A 325 -19.62 0.20 12.28
C THR A 325 -18.55 1.13 11.70
N TYR A 326 -18.01 2.05 12.51
CA TYR A 326 -16.89 2.91 12.11
C TYR A 326 -15.63 2.09 11.78
N LEU A 327 -15.30 1.10 12.61
CA LEU A 327 -14.18 0.18 12.39
C LEU A 327 -14.40 -0.73 11.17
N GLU A 328 -15.64 -1.12 10.87
CA GLU A 328 -15.99 -1.80 9.61
C GLU A 328 -15.78 -0.89 8.40
N TYR A 329 -16.10 0.40 8.49
CA TYR A 329 -15.83 1.36 7.41
C TYR A 329 -14.32 1.53 7.17
N ILE A 330 -13.53 1.59 8.24
CA ILE A 330 -12.06 1.66 8.15
C ILE A 330 -11.49 0.37 7.54
N GLY A 331 -11.90 -0.80 8.03
CA GLY A 331 -11.41 -2.08 7.51
C GLY A 331 -11.84 -2.29 6.06
N ARG A 332 -13.07 -1.91 5.69
CA ARG A 332 -13.55 -1.86 4.30
C ARG A 332 -12.67 -0.96 3.43
N PHE A 333 -12.36 0.27 3.86
CA PHE A 333 -11.47 1.13 3.10
C PHE A 333 -10.11 0.46 2.88
N ASN A 334 -9.52 -0.08 3.95
CA ASN A 334 -8.18 -0.64 3.93
C ASN A 334 -8.00 -1.84 3.00
N ILE A 335 -8.97 -2.75 2.93
CA ILE A 335 -8.83 -3.95 2.09
C ILE A 335 -9.20 -3.71 0.62
N ASN A 336 -9.80 -2.55 0.28
CA ASN A 336 -10.26 -2.24 -1.08
C ASN A 336 -9.49 -1.09 -1.76
N GLN A 337 -8.73 -0.28 -1.00
CA GLN A 337 -8.04 0.89 -1.56
C GLN A 337 -6.90 0.53 -2.51
N LEU A 338 -6.70 1.38 -3.50
CA LEU A 338 -5.55 1.41 -4.39
C LEU A 338 -4.96 2.82 -4.35
N GLU A 339 -3.72 2.95 -3.87
CA GLU A 339 -3.01 4.23 -3.71
C GLU A 339 -3.82 5.31 -2.97
N GLY A 340 -4.54 4.91 -1.92
CA GLY A 340 -5.37 5.79 -1.10
C GLY A 340 -6.69 6.20 -1.74
N GLN A 341 -7.07 5.63 -2.89
CA GLN A 341 -8.34 5.85 -3.57
C GLN A 341 -9.17 4.55 -3.62
N LEU A 342 -10.48 4.68 -3.89
CA LEU A 342 -11.38 3.54 -4.08
C LEU A 342 -11.88 3.46 -5.52
N PHE A 343 -11.72 2.29 -6.14
CA PHE A 343 -12.20 1.99 -7.50
C PHE A 343 -13.07 0.74 -7.42
N THR A 344 -14.39 0.92 -7.50
CA THR A 344 -15.36 -0.08 -7.00
C THR A 344 -15.37 -1.36 -7.81
N ILE A 345 -15.05 -1.29 -9.11
CA ILE A 345 -14.94 -2.48 -9.97
C ILE A 345 -13.59 -3.14 -9.78
N TYR A 346 -12.50 -2.37 -9.76
CA TYR A 346 -11.16 -2.90 -9.51
C TYR A 346 -11.04 -3.62 -8.17
N SER A 347 -11.69 -3.11 -7.11
CA SER A 347 -11.69 -3.74 -5.79
C SER A 347 -12.33 -5.14 -5.76
N GLN A 348 -13.05 -5.55 -6.81
CA GLN A 348 -13.60 -6.93 -6.94
C GLN A 348 -12.64 -7.91 -7.61
N LEU A 349 -11.47 -7.45 -8.07
CA LEU A 349 -10.45 -8.32 -8.66
C LEU A 349 -9.71 -9.04 -7.54
N ASN A 350 -9.80 -10.37 -7.55
CA ASN A 350 -9.08 -11.20 -6.59
C ASN A 350 -7.57 -11.18 -6.82
N HIS A 351 -6.85 -11.55 -5.77
CA HIS A 351 -5.41 -11.69 -5.82
C HIS A 351 -4.97 -12.94 -6.58
N ASN A 352 -3.96 -12.78 -7.44
CA ASN A 352 -3.08 -13.85 -7.84
C ASN A 352 -1.64 -13.32 -7.97
N CYS A 353 -0.67 -14.12 -7.54
CA CYS A 353 0.74 -13.75 -7.68
C CYS A 353 1.25 -13.81 -9.12
N GLU A 354 0.54 -14.50 -10.01
CA GLU A 354 0.70 -14.46 -11.47
C GLU A 354 -0.59 -13.87 -12.08
N PRO A 355 -0.82 -12.55 -11.93
CA PRO A 355 -2.07 -11.92 -12.36
C PRO A 355 -2.23 -12.00 -13.88
N ASN A 356 -3.48 -12.06 -14.34
CA ASN A 356 -3.83 -12.01 -15.76
C ASN A 356 -4.29 -10.62 -16.20
N VAL A 357 -4.44 -9.66 -15.28
CA VAL A 357 -4.64 -8.24 -15.58
C VAL A 357 -3.47 -7.40 -15.10
N ARG A 358 -3.34 -6.19 -15.66
CA ARG A 358 -2.49 -5.10 -15.18
C ARG A 358 -3.33 -3.83 -15.14
N HIS A 359 -2.95 -2.86 -14.33
CA HIS A 359 -3.65 -1.59 -14.26
C HIS A 359 -2.69 -0.41 -14.41
N GLU A 360 -3.24 0.72 -14.87
CA GLU A 360 -2.53 1.99 -14.99
C GLU A 360 -3.40 3.07 -14.35
N LEU A 361 -2.79 3.86 -13.47
CA LEU A 361 -3.40 5.07 -12.93
C LEU A 361 -3.05 6.24 -13.85
N ASP A 362 -4.07 6.93 -14.36
CA ASP A 362 -3.91 8.15 -15.16
C ASP A 362 -3.50 9.32 -14.25
N ALA A 363 -2.82 10.32 -14.82
CA ALA A 363 -2.42 11.56 -14.16
C ALA A 363 -3.59 12.34 -13.53
N LYS A 364 -4.83 12.04 -13.95
CA LYS A 364 -6.08 12.60 -13.41
C LYS A 364 -6.77 11.69 -12.39
N SER A 365 -6.07 10.68 -11.86
CA SER A 365 -6.57 9.70 -10.89
C SER A 365 -7.61 8.71 -11.42
N GLY A 366 -7.75 8.55 -12.74
CA GLY A 366 -8.56 7.45 -13.31
C GLY A 366 -7.79 6.14 -13.33
N LEU A 367 -8.48 5.01 -13.41
CA LEU A 367 -7.88 3.67 -13.41
C LEU A 367 -8.27 2.87 -14.65
N LYS A 368 -7.30 2.53 -15.49
CA LYS A 368 -7.48 1.63 -16.64
C LYS A 368 -6.98 0.25 -16.30
N VAL A 369 -7.75 -0.77 -16.64
CA VAL A 369 -7.36 -2.18 -16.47
C VAL A 369 -7.21 -2.82 -17.84
N PHE A 370 -6.08 -3.50 -18.05
CA PHE A 370 -5.70 -4.16 -19.29
C PHE A 370 -5.50 -5.65 -19.07
N ALA A 371 -5.76 -6.45 -20.10
CA ALA A 371 -5.40 -7.86 -20.09
C ALA A 371 -3.88 -8.01 -20.24
N ARG A 372 -3.22 -8.66 -19.28
CA ARG A 372 -1.77 -8.89 -19.31
C ARG A 372 -1.36 -10.03 -20.25
N LYS A 373 -2.31 -10.91 -20.55
CA LYS A 373 -2.19 -12.04 -21.49
C LYS A 373 -3.53 -12.26 -22.16
N ASN A 374 -3.61 -13.15 -23.13
CA ASN A 374 -4.91 -13.58 -23.65
C ASN A 374 -5.74 -14.24 -22.53
N ILE A 375 -6.98 -13.80 -22.36
CA ILE A 375 -7.91 -14.30 -21.34
C ILE A 375 -9.13 -14.88 -22.05
N LYS A 376 -9.51 -16.10 -21.72
CA LYS A 376 -10.68 -16.75 -22.33
C LYS A 376 -11.97 -16.32 -21.65
N LYS A 377 -13.06 -16.31 -22.41
CA LYS A 377 -14.40 -16.14 -21.86
C LYS A 377 -14.62 -17.10 -20.70
N GLY A 378 -15.07 -16.58 -19.56
CA GLY A 378 -15.38 -17.33 -18.36
C GLY A 378 -14.21 -17.54 -17.41
N GLU A 379 -13.00 -17.08 -17.74
CA GLU A 379 -11.88 -17.01 -16.80
C GLU A 379 -12.05 -15.85 -15.81
N GLU A 380 -11.65 -16.06 -14.56
CA GLU A 380 -11.62 -15.01 -13.54
C GLU A 380 -10.47 -14.03 -13.79
N LEU A 381 -10.70 -12.76 -13.52
CA LEU A 381 -9.72 -11.70 -13.62
C LEU A 381 -9.03 -11.50 -12.27
N PHE A 382 -7.71 -11.58 -12.29
CA PHE A 382 -6.86 -11.46 -11.12
C PHE A 382 -5.86 -10.33 -11.26
N THR A 383 -5.81 -9.48 -10.24
CA THR A 383 -4.74 -8.51 -10.03
C THR A 383 -3.76 -9.02 -8.97
N THR A 384 -2.68 -8.29 -8.70
CA THR A 384 -1.77 -8.61 -7.61
C THR A 384 -1.81 -7.50 -6.56
N TYR A 385 -1.84 -7.90 -5.29
CA TYR A 385 -1.99 -6.99 -4.14
C TYR A 385 -0.64 -6.68 -3.50
N VAL A 386 0.37 -7.47 -3.86
CA VAL A 386 1.71 -7.47 -3.28
C VAL A 386 2.72 -7.38 -4.40
N ASN A 387 3.94 -6.95 -4.08
CA ASN A 387 4.97 -6.82 -5.08
C ASN A 387 5.31 -8.21 -5.67
N PRO A 388 5.15 -8.43 -6.98
CA PRO A 388 5.43 -9.72 -7.58
C PRO A 388 6.93 -10.08 -7.56
N LEU A 389 7.83 -9.13 -7.26
CA LEU A 389 9.27 -9.37 -7.12
C LEU A 389 9.65 -9.98 -5.76
N HIS A 390 8.79 -9.85 -4.76
CA HIS A 390 9.01 -10.46 -3.44
C HIS A 390 8.95 -12.00 -3.55
N GLY A 391 9.71 -12.70 -2.69
CA GLY A 391 9.64 -14.15 -2.58
C GLY A 391 8.33 -14.60 -1.92
N VAL A 392 8.18 -15.91 -1.74
CA VAL A 392 6.88 -16.49 -1.36
C VAL A 392 6.50 -16.26 0.10
N THR A 393 7.48 -16.25 1.01
CA THR A 393 7.25 -15.93 2.43
C THR A 393 6.80 -14.49 2.56
N LEU A 394 7.53 -13.56 1.93
CA LEU A 394 7.21 -12.14 2.02
C LEU A 394 5.83 -11.82 1.42
N ARG A 395 5.50 -12.36 0.24
CA ARG A 395 4.17 -12.18 -0.38
C ARG A 395 3.05 -12.77 0.47
N ARG A 396 3.18 -14.01 0.95
CA ARG A 396 2.13 -14.64 1.79
C ARG A 396 1.94 -13.89 3.11
N ARG A 397 3.01 -13.37 3.69
CA ARG A 397 2.97 -12.54 4.90
C ARG A 397 2.26 -11.21 4.66
N GLU A 398 2.60 -10.50 3.58
CA GLU A 398 1.91 -9.27 3.20
C GLU A 398 0.41 -9.50 2.99
N LEU A 399 0.03 -10.61 2.34
CA LEU A 399 -1.37 -10.97 2.14
C LEU A 399 -2.10 -11.31 3.44
N LEU A 400 -1.43 -12.01 4.35
CA LEU A 400 -1.96 -12.37 5.65
C LEU A 400 -2.23 -11.12 6.51
N VAL A 401 -1.23 -10.24 6.65
CA VAL A 401 -1.35 -9.04 7.48
C VAL A 401 -2.44 -8.10 6.93
N ASN A 402 -2.43 -7.86 5.62
CA ASN A 402 -3.24 -6.80 5.04
C ASN A 402 -4.65 -7.24 4.62
N TRP A 403 -4.81 -8.50 4.20
CA TRP A 403 -6.06 -9.09 3.68
C TRP A 403 -6.49 -10.37 4.38
N GLY A 404 -5.72 -10.89 5.33
CA GLY A 404 -6.15 -11.98 6.21
C GLY A 404 -6.16 -13.36 5.58
N PHE A 405 -5.44 -13.59 4.49
CA PHE A 405 -5.41 -14.89 3.80
C PHE A 405 -4.00 -15.30 3.36
N LEU A 406 -3.82 -16.62 3.16
CA LEU A 406 -2.62 -17.19 2.57
C LEU A 406 -2.89 -17.59 1.12
N CYS A 407 -2.12 -17.02 0.19
CA CYS A 407 -2.29 -17.34 -1.23
C CYS A 407 -1.80 -18.76 -1.56
N SER A 408 -2.66 -19.53 -2.23
CA SER A 408 -2.41 -20.89 -2.70
C SER A 408 -2.31 -21.01 -4.23
N CYS A 409 -2.05 -19.90 -4.94
CA CYS A 409 -1.94 -19.89 -6.40
C CYS A 409 -0.80 -20.79 -6.94
N PRO A 410 -0.80 -21.14 -8.24
CA PRO A 410 0.22 -22.03 -8.82
C PRO A 410 1.67 -21.57 -8.60
N ARG A 411 1.91 -20.26 -8.60
CA ARG A 411 3.24 -19.71 -8.29
C ARG A 411 3.65 -19.95 -6.84
N CYS A 412 2.77 -19.65 -5.88
CA CYS A 412 3.06 -19.90 -4.47
C CYS A 412 3.34 -21.39 -4.21
N GLN A 413 2.54 -22.29 -4.78
CA GLN A 413 2.75 -23.74 -4.65
C GLN A 413 4.10 -24.18 -5.20
N ARG A 414 4.49 -23.66 -6.38
CA ARG A 414 5.79 -23.94 -7.01
C ARG A 414 6.95 -23.42 -6.17
N ASP A 415 6.87 -22.17 -5.71
CA ASP A 415 7.93 -21.51 -4.95
C ASP A 415 8.14 -22.18 -3.59
N LEU A 416 7.06 -22.54 -2.88
CA LEU A 416 7.12 -23.29 -1.62
C LEU A 416 7.73 -24.69 -1.81
N SER A 417 7.34 -25.38 -2.88
CA SER A 417 7.90 -26.70 -3.20
C SER A 417 9.40 -26.62 -3.51
N ALA A 418 9.83 -25.61 -4.27
CA ALA A 418 11.25 -25.37 -4.56
C ALA A 418 12.05 -25.09 -3.29
N ARG A 419 11.50 -24.34 -2.34
CA ARG A 419 12.12 -24.07 -1.04
C ARG A 419 12.25 -25.32 -0.18
N ARG A 420 11.19 -26.14 -0.11
CA ARG A 420 11.21 -27.41 0.62
C ARG A 420 12.34 -28.32 0.16
N ASN A 421 12.53 -28.42 -1.15
CA ASN A 421 13.56 -29.27 -1.76
C ASN A 421 14.99 -28.77 -1.47
N ARG A 422 15.22 -27.46 -1.44
CA ARG A 422 16.55 -26.90 -1.08
C ARG A 422 16.95 -27.22 0.36
N LYS A 423 15.98 -27.20 1.29
CA LYS A 423 16.24 -27.54 2.71
C LYS A 423 16.61 -29.03 2.85
N THR A 424 15.91 -29.92 2.15
CA THR A 424 16.24 -31.36 2.15
C THR A 424 17.62 -31.66 1.55
N ASP A 425 18.03 -30.98 0.49
CA ASP A 425 19.36 -31.17 -0.11
C ASP A 425 20.49 -30.75 0.83
N ILE A 426 20.29 -29.69 1.63
CA ILE A 426 21.24 -29.25 2.66
C ILE A 426 21.30 -30.27 3.81
N THR A 427 20.15 -30.78 4.28
CA THR A 427 20.09 -31.78 5.34
C THR A 427 20.75 -33.11 4.95
N ILE A 428 20.58 -33.55 3.70
CA ILE A 428 21.22 -34.77 3.17
C ILE A 428 22.75 -34.56 3.02
N SER A 429 23.17 -33.38 2.56
CA SER A 429 24.60 -33.05 2.41
C SER A 429 25.34 -33.02 3.76
N LEU A 430 24.66 -32.64 4.85
CA LEU A 430 25.21 -32.63 6.21
C LEU A 430 25.28 -34.04 6.82
N SER A 431 24.33 -34.93 6.50
CA SER A 431 24.30 -36.31 7.01
C SER A 431 25.23 -37.28 6.26
N GLU A 432 25.63 -36.96 5.03
CA GLU A 432 26.58 -37.78 4.25
C GLU A 432 28.06 -37.40 4.43
N THR A 433 28.40 -36.48 5.34
CA THR A 433 29.79 -36.12 5.63
C THR A 433 30.50 -37.17 6.50
N SER A 434 30.71 -38.36 5.95
CA SER A 434 31.85 -39.20 6.31
C SER A 434 32.99 -38.91 5.33
N VAL A 435 34.12 -38.47 5.88
CA VAL A 435 35.29 -37.96 5.16
C VAL A 435 35.79 -38.97 4.13
N SER A 436 36.00 -38.54 2.88
CA SER A 436 36.88 -39.19 1.92
C SER A 436 37.58 -38.14 1.05
N PRO A 437 38.92 -38.01 1.09
CA PRO A 437 39.64 -37.02 0.31
C PRO A 437 39.91 -37.56 -1.10
N GLY A 438 39.35 -36.90 -2.11
CA GLY A 438 39.83 -36.97 -3.49
C GLY A 438 38.76 -37.26 -4.54
N SER A 439 38.26 -36.20 -5.18
CA SER A 439 37.92 -36.20 -6.61
C SER A 439 37.52 -34.79 -7.05
N THR A 440 38.39 -34.14 -7.81
CA THR A 440 38.09 -32.89 -8.51
C THR A 440 37.29 -33.20 -9.77
N SER A 441 35.97 -33.09 -9.73
CA SER A 441 35.14 -33.06 -10.94
C SER A 441 34.27 -31.81 -10.96
N ARG A 442 34.66 -30.89 -11.86
CA ARG A 442 33.90 -29.68 -12.25
C ARG A 442 32.51 -30.09 -12.75
N ARG A 443 31.46 -29.88 -11.94
CA ARG A 443 30.08 -29.86 -12.45
C ARG A 443 29.71 -28.42 -12.85
N LYS A 444 29.49 -28.23 -14.15
CA LYS A 444 28.93 -26.99 -14.73
C LYS A 444 27.51 -26.80 -14.18
N SER A 445 27.26 -25.65 -13.55
CA SER A 445 25.93 -25.22 -13.13
C SER A 445 25.10 -24.83 -14.35
N SER A 446 24.07 -25.63 -14.64
CA SER A 446 22.99 -25.28 -15.56
C SER A 446 21.99 -24.37 -14.84
N LEU A 447 22.38 -23.13 -14.58
CA LEU A 447 21.51 -22.05 -14.11
C LEU A 447 20.99 -21.27 -15.34
N LYS A 448 20.11 -21.88 -16.11
CA LYS A 448 19.40 -21.18 -17.19
C LYS A 448 18.04 -21.80 -17.48
N SER A 449 17.16 -21.77 -16.50
CA SER A 449 15.72 -21.83 -16.74
C SER A 449 14.95 -21.35 -15.51
N SER A 450 13.93 -20.53 -15.75
CA SER A 450 12.90 -20.04 -14.82
C SER A 450 13.26 -18.96 -13.79
N LYS A 451 13.80 -17.84 -14.24
CA LYS A 451 13.38 -16.52 -13.74
C LYS A 451 12.89 -15.71 -14.95
N PRO A 452 11.73 -15.02 -14.88
CA PRO A 452 11.36 -14.09 -15.94
C PRO A 452 12.48 -13.07 -16.11
N ASP A 453 12.76 -12.74 -17.37
CA ASP A 453 13.86 -11.86 -17.73
C ASP A 453 13.71 -10.51 -17.00
N LEU A 454 14.79 -9.98 -16.44
CA LEU A 454 14.78 -8.66 -15.80
C LEU A 454 14.25 -7.59 -16.77
N SER A 455 14.47 -7.76 -18.07
CA SER A 455 13.92 -6.88 -19.10
C SER A 455 12.41 -7.10 -19.39
N GLU A 456 11.84 -8.27 -19.07
CA GLU A 456 10.38 -8.47 -19.01
C GLU A 456 9.77 -7.92 -17.72
N LEU A 457 10.49 -7.97 -16.60
CA LEU A 457 10.04 -7.41 -15.32
C LEU A 457 10.11 -5.87 -15.29
N LEU A 458 11.15 -5.28 -15.87
CA LEU A 458 11.36 -3.83 -15.97
C LEU A 458 10.42 -3.15 -16.96
N LYS A 459 9.86 -3.88 -17.94
CA LYS A 459 8.73 -3.37 -18.75
C LYS A 459 7.42 -3.27 -17.96
N ASN A 460 7.35 -3.87 -16.77
CA ASN A 460 6.11 -4.16 -16.05
C ASN A 460 6.08 -3.64 -14.60
N GLY A 461 7.13 -2.97 -14.12
CA GLY A 461 7.11 -2.16 -12.90
C GLY A 461 7.17 -0.70 -13.31
N GLN A 462 6.31 0.16 -12.72
CA GLN A 462 6.24 1.60 -12.95
C GLN A 462 7.51 2.21 -13.56
N GLU A 463 7.38 2.71 -14.78
CA GLU A 463 8.29 3.74 -15.28
C GLU A 463 8.34 4.86 -14.23
N PHE A 464 9.52 5.06 -13.65
CA PHE A 464 9.89 6.40 -13.22
C PHE A 464 9.99 7.23 -14.49
N ASP A 465 8.90 7.88 -14.88
CA ASP A 465 8.89 8.85 -15.97
C ASP A 465 9.76 10.05 -15.56
N LEU A 466 11.05 9.98 -15.88
CA LEU A 466 11.84 11.16 -16.15
C LEU A 466 11.63 11.47 -17.63
N GLU A 467 10.75 12.43 -17.93
CA GLU A 467 10.51 12.93 -19.29
C GLU A 467 11.83 13.16 -20.02
N ILE A 468 12.11 12.40 -21.07
CA ILE A 468 13.23 12.63 -21.99
C ILE A 468 12.69 13.51 -23.13
N PRO A 469 13.11 14.79 -23.25
CA PRO A 469 12.66 15.63 -24.36
C PRO A 469 13.15 15.09 -25.70
N THR A 470 12.24 14.95 -26.66
CA THR A 470 12.42 14.34 -27.99
C THR A 470 12.96 15.29 -29.06
N GLU A 471 13.59 16.42 -28.70
CA GLU A 471 14.24 17.31 -29.67
C GLU A 471 15.76 17.21 -29.58
N PHE A 472 16.35 16.48 -30.55
CA PHE A 472 17.79 16.39 -30.76
C PHE A 472 18.31 17.66 -31.45
N GLY A 473 18.98 18.54 -30.69
CA GLY A 473 19.65 19.69 -31.28
C GLY A 473 20.39 20.60 -30.31
N PHE A 474 21.32 20.09 -29.49
CA PHE A 474 22.31 20.95 -28.82
C PHE A 474 23.70 20.30 -28.71
N ASP A 475 24.70 21.04 -29.21
CA ASP A 475 26.09 20.65 -29.49
C ASP A 475 27.02 20.71 -28.25
N ARG A 476 26.56 20.16 -27.11
CA ARG A 476 27.38 20.08 -25.90
C ARG A 476 27.21 18.73 -25.22
N ARG A 477 28.32 18.00 -25.01
CA ARG A 477 28.36 16.79 -24.17
C ARG A 477 27.55 17.03 -22.89
N ARG A 478 26.50 16.24 -22.68
CA ARG A 478 25.80 16.18 -21.39
C ARG A 478 26.80 15.79 -20.30
N LYS A 479 26.82 16.56 -19.20
CA LYS A 479 27.43 16.09 -17.96
C LYS A 479 26.56 14.95 -17.45
N SER A 480 27.17 13.82 -17.10
CA SER A 480 26.51 12.74 -16.36
C SER A 480 25.76 13.34 -15.17
N VAL A 481 24.56 12.86 -14.88
CA VAL A 481 23.94 13.06 -13.56
C VAL A 481 24.91 12.43 -12.56
N ARG A 482 25.71 13.26 -11.90
CA ARG A 482 26.31 12.87 -10.64
C ARG A 482 25.18 13.02 -9.63
N PHE A 483 24.90 11.97 -8.89
CA PHE A 483 24.28 12.17 -7.59
C PHE A 483 25.24 13.10 -6.84
N ASP A 484 24.85 14.35 -6.66
CA ASP A 484 25.56 15.19 -5.72
C ASP A 484 25.25 14.56 -4.37
N ASP A 485 26.26 13.97 -3.75
CA ASP A 485 26.16 13.34 -2.44
C ASP A 485 25.89 14.38 -1.34
N VAL A 486 25.39 15.57 -1.69
CA VAL A 486 25.38 16.79 -0.88
C VAL A 486 24.06 17.53 -1.09
N VAL A 487 23.29 17.68 -0.02
CA VAL A 487 21.97 18.30 0.01
C VAL A 487 22.01 19.50 0.95
N LEU A 488 21.41 20.61 0.52
CA LEU A 488 21.31 21.80 1.35
C LEU A 488 20.06 21.70 2.24
N THR A 489 20.26 21.69 3.55
CA THR A 489 19.20 21.65 4.56
C THR A 489 19.08 23.02 5.23
N ALA A 490 17.85 23.51 5.40
CA ALA A 490 17.58 24.73 6.15
C ALA A 490 17.30 24.35 7.61
N VAL A 491 18.14 24.82 8.53
CA VAL A 491 18.04 24.56 9.97
C VAL A 491 17.64 25.87 10.66
N GLU A 492 16.72 25.79 11.62
CA GLU A 492 16.34 26.93 12.46
C GLU A 492 17.46 27.23 13.47
N GLU A 493 17.84 28.51 13.62
CA GLU A 493 18.81 28.96 14.66
C GLU A 493 18.29 28.81 16.09
#